data_AF-A0A450X5P5-F1
#
_entry.id   AF-A0A450X5P5-F1
#
_cell.length_a   1.000
_cell.length_b   1.000
_cell.length_c   1.000
_cell.angle_alpha   90.00
_cell.angle_beta   90.00
_cell.angle_gamma   90.00
#
_symmetry.space_group_name_H-M   'P 1'
#
loop_
_entity.id
_entity.type
_entity.pdbx_description
1 polymer ?
#
loop_
_entity_poly.entity_id
_entity_poly.type
_entity_poly.pdbx_seq_one_letter_code
_entity_poly.pdbx_strand_id
1 'polypeptide(L)'
;MPFVSPFSKITCPFCFRQFHLREAPTRVISASGETQPDNNVANFLGIPAPEMAPVEDAPDGLWSGFTHRFFIPVNRETGSVIRRRICPYCHMALPTATANGQMTSQIIAIVGSRSSGKSNYFGVLLEMLEGRYADEVGFAIWGQETFSVQELARVTS
;
A
#
# COMPACT_ATOMS: atom_id res chain seq x y z
N MET A 1 -9.76 -17.55 6.16
CA MET A 1 -8.79 -16.49 5.82
C MET A 1 -7.44 -17.15 5.59
N PRO A 2 -6.73 -16.89 4.47
CA PRO A 2 -5.47 -17.58 4.21
C PRO A 2 -4.42 -17.11 5.22
N PHE A 3 -3.73 -18.07 5.84
CA PHE A 3 -2.60 -17.81 6.74
C PHE A 3 -1.44 -17.29 5.90
N VAL A 4 -1.11 -16.01 6.03
CA VAL A 4 -0.01 -15.41 5.28
C VAL A 4 1.27 -15.54 6.07
N SER A 5 2.24 -16.23 5.47
CA SER A 5 3.55 -16.40 6.08
C SER A 5 4.20 -15.02 6.27
N PRO A 6 4.67 -14.68 7.48
CA PRO A 6 5.34 -13.42 7.74
C PRO A 6 6.71 -13.30 7.04
N PHE A 7 7.19 -14.39 6.43
CA PHE A 7 8.39 -14.46 5.61
C PHE A 7 8.08 -14.31 4.11
N SER A 8 6.84 -14.00 3.74
CA SER A 8 6.52 -13.67 2.35
C SER A 8 7.22 -12.37 1.94
N LYS A 9 7.91 -12.42 0.80
CA LYS A 9 8.47 -11.24 0.16
C LYS A 9 7.37 -10.56 -0.64
N ILE A 10 7.23 -9.26 -0.47
CA ILE A 10 6.34 -8.42 -1.29
C ILE A 10 7.17 -7.36 -1.99
N THR A 11 6.69 -6.92 -3.16
CA THR A 11 7.27 -5.76 -3.87
C THR A 11 6.44 -4.52 -3.58
N CYS A 12 7.09 -3.45 -3.13
CA CYS A 12 6.43 -2.16 -2.99
C CYS A 12 5.92 -1.67 -4.36
N PRO A 13 4.63 -1.32 -4.53
CA PRO A 13 4.12 -0.81 -5.81
C PRO A 13 4.61 0.61 -6.14
N PHE A 14 5.23 1.31 -5.17
CA PHE A 14 5.70 2.69 -5.34
C PHE A 14 7.20 2.75 -5.64
N CYS A 15 8.04 2.15 -4.79
CA CYS A 15 9.50 2.20 -4.95
C CYS A 15 10.12 0.92 -5.54
N PHE A 16 9.30 -0.10 -5.85
CA PHE A 16 9.72 -1.38 -6.43
C PHE A 16 10.74 -2.20 -5.62
N ARG A 17 11.04 -1.80 -4.39
CA ARG A 17 11.89 -2.58 -3.49
C ARG A 17 11.14 -3.79 -2.92
N GLN A 18 11.86 -4.90 -2.80
CA GLN A 18 11.37 -6.10 -2.13
C GLN A 18 11.74 -6.07 -0.64
N PHE A 19 10.81 -6.51 0.20
CA PHE A 19 11.00 -6.62 1.64
C PHE A 19 10.10 -7.74 2.19
N HIS A 20 10.41 -8.24 3.38
CA HIS A 20 9.53 -9.17 4.06
C HIS A 20 8.37 -8.42 4.69
N LEU A 21 7.18 -9.00 4.65
CA LEU A 21 6.00 -8.36 5.23
C LEU A 21 6.16 -8.06 6.74
N ARG A 22 7.02 -8.80 7.45
CA ARG A 22 7.43 -8.52 8.84
C ARG A 22 8.16 -7.19 9.02
N GLU A 23 8.92 -6.75 8.02
CA GLU A 23 9.71 -5.52 8.05
C GLU A 23 8.86 -4.28 7.79
N ALA A 24 7.56 -4.43 7.48
CA ALA A 24 6.68 -3.32 7.16
C ALA A 24 6.21 -2.61 8.44
N PRO A 25 6.64 -1.35 8.69
CA PRO A 25 6.17 -0.61 9.86
C PRO A 25 4.71 -0.17 9.68
N THR A 26 4.11 0.34 10.74
CA THR A 26 2.73 0.84 10.72
C THR A 26 2.67 2.33 11.01
N ARG A 27 1.88 3.06 10.23
CA ARG A 27 1.52 4.44 10.52
C ARG A 27 0.14 4.49 11.18
N VAL A 28 0.04 5.20 12.30
CA VAL A 28 -1.23 5.45 12.99
C VAL A 28 -2.02 6.47 12.17
N ILE A 29 -3.31 6.22 11.92
CA ILE A 29 -4.18 7.13 11.16
C ILE A 29 -5.08 7.94 12.11
N SER A 30 -5.32 7.46 13.33
CA SER A 30 -6.23 8.11 14.29
C SER A 30 -5.52 9.13 15.19
N ALA A 31 -5.89 10.40 15.03
CA ALA A 31 -6.11 11.46 16.03
C ALA A 31 -5.12 11.72 17.19
N SER A 32 -3.97 11.06 17.28
CA SER A 32 -2.86 11.60 18.08
C SER A 32 -2.34 12.81 17.30
N GLY A 33 -2.61 14.02 17.80
CA GLY A 33 -2.18 15.28 17.18
C GLY A 33 -0.66 15.46 17.10
N GLU A 34 0.12 14.46 17.51
CA GLU A 34 1.56 14.40 17.35
C GLU A 34 1.88 14.06 15.89
N THR A 35 2.35 15.05 15.16
CA THR A 35 2.96 14.88 13.84
C THR A 35 4.47 14.82 13.98
N GLN A 36 5.11 14.03 13.13
CA GLN A 36 6.56 14.01 13.00
C GLN A 36 6.95 14.16 11.53
N PRO A 37 8.07 14.83 11.23
CA PRO A 37 8.56 14.98 9.87
C PRO A 37 9.01 13.62 9.32
N ASP A 38 8.47 13.23 8.17
CA ASP A 38 8.83 11.96 7.52
C ASP A 38 9.86 12.15 6.40
N ASN A 39 11.13 11.93 6.73
CA ASN A 39 12.23 12.06 5.78
C ASN A 39 12.20 11.00 4.66
N ASN A 40 11.63 9.82 4.89
CA ASN A 40 11.59 8.77 3.87
C ASN A 40 10.56 9.09 2.80
N VAL A 41 9.41 9.63 3.18
CA VAL A 41 8.43 10.19 2.22
C VAL A 41 9.04 11.38 1.48
N ALA A 42 9.71 12.28 2.21
CA ALA A 42 10.38 13.46 1.65
C ALA A 42 11.36 13.09 0.52
N ASN A 43 12.28 12.16 0.82
CA ASN A 43 13.31 11.69 -0.10
C ASN A 43 12.71 10.93 -1.29
N PHE A 44 11.64 10.16 -1.08
CA PHE A 44 11.00 9.42 -2.15
C PHE A 44 10.25 10.33 -3.13
N LEU A 45 9.54 11.33 -2.62
CA LEU A 45 8.73 12.24 -3.42
C LEU A 45 9.53 13.45 -3.95
N GLY A 46 10.70 13.73 -3.39
CA GLY A 46 11.47 14.93 -3.71
C GLY A 46 10.82 16.21 -3.18
N ILE A 47 10.14 16.14 -2.03
CA ILE A 47 9.44 17.25 -1.38
C ILE A 47 10.06 17.54 0.00
N PRO A 48 9.83 18.74 0.58
CA PRO A 48 10.16 18.99 1.98
C PRO A 48 9.49 17.97 2.90
N ALA A 49 10.12 17.61 4.02
CA ALA A 49 9.62 16.57 4.92
C ALA A 49 8.20 16.89 5.39
N PRO A 50 7.18 16.12 4.95
CA PRO A 50 5.82 16.39 5.34
C PRO A 50 5.62 16.00 6.80
N GLU A 51 4.85 16.81 7.51
CA GLU A 51 4.36 16.46 8.85
C GLU A 51 3.27 15.40 8.71
N MET A 52 3.55 14.20 9.22
CA MET A 52 2.64 13.06 9.14
C MET A 52 2.53 12.39 10.51
N ALA A 53 1.51 11.56 10.68
CA ALA A 53 1.40 10.73 11.87
C ALA A 53 2.64 9.81 12.02
N PRO A 54 3.06 9.52 13.27
CA PRO A 54 4.29 8.82 13.55
C PRO A 54 4.29 7.40 12.98
N VAL A 55 5.49 6.95 12.63
CA VAL A 55 5.76 5.59 12.18
C VAL A 55 6.12 4.76 13.40
N GLU A 56 5.32 3.74 13.68
CA GLU A 56 5.63 2.71 14.68
C GLU A 56 6.36 1.57 13.98
N ASP A 57 7.56 1.24 14.46
CA ASP A 57 8.33 0.10 13.95
C ASP A 57 7.56 -1.22 14.14
N ALA A 58 7.88 -2.20 13.28
CA ALA A 58 7.25 -3.51 13.36
C ALA A 58 7.51 -4.15 14.74
N PRO A 59 6.48 -4.74 15.40
CA PRO A 59 6.65 -5.27 16.75
C PRO A 59 7.63 -6.45 16.76
N ASP A 60 8.73 -6.29 17.50
CA ASP A 60 9.84 -7.25 17.57
C ASP A 60 9.70 -8.34 18.65
N GLY A 61 8.60 -8.36 19.40
CA GLY A 61 8.38 -9.34 20.48
C GLY A 61 7.69 -10.64 20.04
N LEU A 62 8.20 -11.79 20.49
CA LEU A 62 7.61 -13.14 20.27
C LEU A 62 6.12 -13.25 20.72
N TRP A 63 5.74 -12.55 21.79
CA TRP A 63 4.38 -12.59 22.37
C TRP A 63 3.49 -11.41 21.93
N SER A 64 4.07 -10.21 21.75
CA SER A 64 3.37 -9.03 21.20
C SER A 64 3.08 -9.16 19.70
N GLY A 65 3.96 -9.86 18.99
CA GLY A 65 3.86 -10.13 17.56
C GLY A 65 2.84 -11.20 17.18
N PHE A 66 2.09 -11.82 18.09
CA PHE A 66 1.05 -12.79 17.69
C PHE A 66 -0.33 -12.13 17.48
N THR A 67 -0.61 -10.99 18.11
CA THR A 67 -1.92 -10.31 17.98
C THR A 67 -1.90 -9.17 16.95
N HIS A 68 -0.83 -8.39 16.89
CA HIS A 68 -0.67 -7.27 15.93
C HIS A 68 -0.18 -7.68 14.52
N ARG A 69 0.36 -8.90 14.37
CA ARG A 69 0.95 -9.40 13.11
C ARG A 69 -0.07 -9.98 12.14
N PHE A 70 -1.21 -10.41 12.65
CA PHE A 70 -2.30 -11.01 11.86
C PHE A 70 -3.52 -10.09 11.70
N PHE A 71 -3.67 -9.09 12.57
CA PHE A 71 -4.85 -8.23 12.56
C PHE A 71 -4.44 -6.77 12.54
N ILE A 72 -4.80 -6.06 11.46
CA ILE A 72 -4.95 -4.61 11.51
C ILE A 72 -6.25 -4.38 12.29
N PRO A 73 -6.21 -3.84 13.52
CA PRO A 73 -7.45 -3.60 14.27
C PRO A 73 -8.26 -2.53 13.53
N VAL A 74 -9.38 -2.96 12.96
CA VAL A 74 -10.42 -2.06 12.45
C VAL A 74 -11.26 -1.69 13.65
N ASN A 75 -11.44 -0.40 13.92
CA ASN A 75 -12.33 0.02 15.00
C ASN A 75 -13.77 -0.35 14.63
N ARG A 76 -14.38 -1.26 15.40
CA ARG A 76 -15.70 -1.83 15.09
C ARG A 76 -16.84 -0.83 15.26
N GLU A 77 -16.60 0.29 15.93
CA GLU A 77 -17.62 1.32 16.23
C GLU A 77 -17.64 2.46 15.21
N THR A 78 -16.56 2.69 14.45
CA THR A 78 -16.46 3.78 13.45
C THR A 78 -15.99 3.33 12.07
N GLY A 79 -15.61 2.06 11.89
CA GLY A 79 -15.06 1.53 10.62
C GLY A 79 -13.69 2.12 10.25
N SER A 80 -13.10 2.96 11.09
CA SER A 80 -11.84 3.63 10.83
C SER A 80 -10.64 2.70 11.07
N VAL A 81 -9.77 2.60 10.07
CA VAL A 81 -8.51 1.85 10.15
C VAL A 81 -7.56 2.65 11.03
N ILE A 82 -7.36 2.22 12.29
CA ILE A 82 -6.52 2.94 13.28
C ILE A 82 -5.05 2.96 12.84
N ARG A 83 -4.61 1.95 12.09
CA ARG A 83 -3.21 1.78 11.66
C ARG A 83 -3.14 1.22 10.24
N ARG A 84 -2.21 1.70 9.42
CA ARG A 84 -1.95 1.16 8.07
C ARG A 84 -0.48 0.79 7.92
N ARG A 85 -0.19 -0.38 7.32
CA ARG A 85 1.18 -0.77 7.00
C ARG A 85 1.75 0.10 5.90
N ILE A 86 3.01 0.47 6.05
CA ILE A 86 3.73 1.28 5.07
C ILE A 86 4.99 0.53 4.60
N CYS A 87 5.55 0.96 3.47
CA CYS A 87 6.83 0.43 3.00
C CYS A 87 7.98 0.92 3.91
N PRO A 88 8.93 0.06 4.32
CA PRO A 88 10.07 0.47 5.16
C PRO A 88 11.05 1.41 4.45
N TYR A 89 10.97 1.55 3.12
CA TYR A 89 11.91 2.35 2.34
C TYR A 89 11.35 3.71 1.92
N CYS A 90 10.10 3.75 1.43
CA CYS A 90 9.49 5.00 0.95
C CYS A 90 8.34 5.49 1.82
N HIS A 91 7.99 4.75 2.88
CA HIS A 91 6.93 5.11 3.83
C HIS A 91 5.54 5.35 3.22
N MET A 92 5.35 4.87 1.98
CA MET A 92 4.07 4.87 1.29
C MET A 92 3.14 3.79 1.85
N ALA A 93 1.88 4.16 2.00
CA ALA A 93 0.79 3.29 2.44
C ALA A 93 0.63 2.07 1.53
N LEU A 94 0.81 0.86 2.06
CA LEU A 94 0.63 -0.36 1.29
C LEU A 94 -0.87 -0.64 1.08
N PRO A 95 -1.27 -1.14 -0.11
CA PRO A 95 -2.62 -1.62 -0.34
C PRO A 95 -2.99 -2.68 0.70
N THR A 96 -4.24 -2.70 1.17
CA THR A 96 -4.70 -3.62 2.24
C THR A 96 -4.42 -5.08 1.91
N ALA A 97 -4.66 -5.49 0.67
CA ALA A 97 -4.41 -6.86 0.22
C ALA A 97 -2.91 -7.22 0.18
N THR A 98 -2.04 -6.28 -0.20
CA THR A 98 -0.58 -6.45 -0.15
C THR A 98 -0.06 -6.43 1.30
N ALA A 99 -0.59 -5.54 2.14
CA ALA A 99 -0.27 -5.43 3.56
C ALA A 99 -0.65 -6.68 4.36
N ASN A 100 -1.68 -7.40 3.92
CA ASN A 100 -2.09 -8.68 4.49
C ASN A 100 -1.40 -9.88 3.82
N GLY A 101 -0.58 -9.66 2.78
CA GLY A 101 0.07 -10.67 1.92
C GLY A 101 -0.90 -11.64 1.24
N GLN A 102 -2.11 -11.17 0.97
CA GLN A 102 -3.15 -11.90 0.25
C GLN A 102 -2.99 -11.81 -1.28
N MET A 103 -2.07 -10.98 -1.77
CA MET A 103 -1.77 -10.83 -3.18
C MET A 103 -0.29 -11.09 -3.48
N THR A 104 -0.04 -11.87 -4.53
CA THR A 104 1.26 -11.89 -5.18
C THR A 104 1.38 -10.59 -5.99
N SER A 105 2.43 -9.80 -5.76
CA SER A 105 2.61 -8.53 -6.47
C SER A 105 3.12 -8.81 -7.88
N GLN A 106 2.22 -8.90 -8.86
CA GLN A 106 2.59 -8.84 -10.28
C GLN A 106 2.36 -7.41 -10.77
N ILE A 107 3.40 -6.79 -11.31
CA ILE A 107 3.34 -5.41 -11.80
C ILE A 107 3.24 -5.46 -13.32
N ILE A 108 2.17 -4.89 -13.87
CA ILE A 108 1.99 -4.71 -15.31
C ILE A 108 2.22 -3.24 -15.63
N ALA A 109 3.20 -2.94 -16.47
CA ALA A 109 3.51 -1.59 -16.93
C ALA A 109 3.11 -1.42 -18.40
N ILE A 110 2.32 -0.39 -18.71
CA ILE A 110 1.91 -0.06 -20.08
C ILE A 110 2.66 1.20 -20.53
N VAL A 111 3.63 1.03 -21.43
CA VAL A 111 4.54 2.09 -21.89
C VAL A 111 4.33 2.36 -23.38
N GLY A 112 4.34 3.64 -23.78
CA GLY A 112 4.15 4.03 -25.19
C GLY A 112 4.01 5.54 -25.36
N SER A 113 4.14 6.01 -26.61
CA SER A 113 4.10 7.43 -26.97
C SER A 113 2.77 8.11 -26.62
N ARG A 114 2.75 9.45 -26.51
CA ARG A 114 1.51 10.21 -26.29
C ARG A 114 0.52 9.89 -27.42
N SER A 115 -0.75 9.70 -27.07
CA SER A 115 -1.83 9.34 -28.00
C SER A 115 -1.72 7.96 -28.68
N SER A 116 -0.85 7.06 -28.21
CA SER A 116 -0.75 5.68 -28.73
C SER A 116 -1.89 4.73 -28.31
N GLY A 117 -2.98 5.25 -27.76
CA GLY A 117 -4.13 4.44 -27.33
C GLY A 117 -3.96 3.68 -26.00
N LYS A 118 -2.94 3.95 -25.17
CA LYS A 118 -2.72 3.24 -23.89
C LYS A 118 -3.94 3.24 -22.97
N SER A 119 -4.62 4.37 -22.82
CA SER A 119 -5.81 4.47 -21.98
C SER A 119 -6.96 3.63 -22.54
N ASN A 120 -7.12 3.61 -23.87
CA ASN A 120 -8.12 2.76 -24.53
C ASN A 120 -7.79 1.27 -24.34
N TYR A 121 -6.52 0.89 -24.56
CA TYR A 121 -6.05 -0.46 -24.33
C TYR A 121 -6.26 -0.89 -22.87
N PHE A 122 -5.95 -0.03 -21.90
CA PHE A 122 -6.15 -0.32 -20.48
C PHE A 122 -7.63 -0.54 -20.15
N GLY A 123 -8.53 0.29 -20.70
CA GLY A 123 -9.98 0.10 -20.54
C GLY A 123 -10.47 -1.24 -21.09
N VAL A 124 -10.10 -1.57 -22.33
CA VAL A 124 -10.45 -2.86 -22.96
C VAL A 124 -9.85 -4.04 -22.20
N LEU A 125 -8.62 -3.91 -21.69
CA LEU A 125 -7.97 -4.94 -20.88
C LEU A 125 -8.77 -5.22 -19.60
N LEU A 126 -9.18 -4.16 -18.88
CA LEU A 126 -10.00 -4.31 -17.67
C LEU A 126 -11.34 -4.96 -17.99
N GLU A 127 -12.03 -4.50 -19.04
CA GLU A 127 -13.30 -5.07 -19.49
C GLU A 127 -13.18 -6.57 -19.83
N MET A 128 -12.11 -6.96 -20.53
CA MET A 128 -11.85 -8.36 -20.85
C MET A 128 -11.51 -9.21 -19.61
N LEU A 129 -10.74 -8.65 -18.66
CA LEU A 129 -10.40 -9.33 -17.42
C LEU A 129 -11.65 -9.54 -16.54
N GLU A 130 -12.53 -8.54 -16.45
CA GLU A 130 -13.79 -8.64 -15.71
C GLU A 130 -14.80 -9.55 -16.41
N GLY A 131 -15.03 -9.36 -17.71
CA GLY A 131 -16.11 -10.05 -18.42
C GLY A 131 -15.80 -11.49 -18.80
N ARG A 132 -14.55 -11.81 -19.13
CA ARG A 132 -14.16 -13.15 -19.62
C ARG A 132 -13.45 -13.98 -18.57
N TYR A 133 -12.54 -13.35 -17.82
CA TYR A 133 -11.61 -14.09 -16.96
C TYR A 133 -11.99 -14.08 -15.48
N ALA A 134 -12.89 -13.21 -15.03
CA ALA A 134 -13.32 -13.17 -13.62
C ALA A 134 -13.86 -14.52 -13.15
N ASP A 135 -14.74 -15.15 -13.94
CA ASP A 135 -15.35 -16.44 -13.60
C ASP A 135 -14.39 -17.63 -13.83
N GLU A 136 -13.52 -17.55 -14.84
CA GLU A 136 -12.60 -18.64 -15.20
C GLU A 136 -11.42 -18.76 -14.20
N VAL A 137 -10.89 -17.63 -13.70
CA VAL A 137 -9.69 -17.62 -12.84
C VAL A 137 -9.92 -17.00 -11.47
N GLY A 138 -11.16 -16.62 -11.12
CA GLY A 138 -11.49 -15.99 -9.84
C GLY A 138 -10.85 -14.62 -9.68
N PHE A 139 -10.82 -13.82 -10.75
CA PHE A 139 -10.19 -12.50 -10.76
C PHE A 139 -11.11 -11.45 -10.14
N ALA A 140 -10.59 -10.68 -9.18
CA ALA A 140 -11.30 -9.58 -8.53
C ALA A 140 -10.50 -8.29 -8.66
N ILE A 141 -11.15 -7.24 -9.17
CA ILE A 141 -10.53 -5.91 -9.29
C ILE A 141 -10.78 -5.12 -8.02
N TRP A 142 -9.70 -4.54 -7.49
CA TRP A 142 -9.74 -3.65 -6.35
C TRP A 142 -9.27 -2.28 -6.80
N GLY A 143 -10.18 -1.31 -6.80
CA GLY A 143 -9.80 0.08 -7.01
C GLY A 143 -8.89 0.54 -5.86
N GLN A 144 -7.69 1.03 -6.19
CA GLN A 144 -6.87 1.79 -5.26
C GLN A 144 -6.92 3.26 -5.63
N GLU A 145 -6.84 4.12 -4.62
CA GLU A 145 -6.74 5.57 -4.80
C GLU A 145 -5.60 5.89 -5.76
N THR A 146 -5.89 6.72 -6.76
CA THR A 146 -4.92 7.21 -7.72
C THR A 146 -3.82 7.95 -6.96
N PHE A 147 -2.62 7.37 -6.95
CA PHE A 147 -1.47 8.03 -6.36
C PHE A 147 -0.84 8.97 -7.38
N SER A 148 -1.09 10.28 -7.21
CA SER A 148 -0.40 11.32 -7.97
C SER A 148 0.63 12.01 -7.08
N VAL A 149 1.90 11.84 -7.44
CA VAL A 149 3.03 12.58 -6.83
C VAL A 149 2.80 14.09 -6.91
N GLN A 150 2.17 14.56 -8.00
CA GLN A 150 1.92 15.97 -8.24
C GLN A 150 0.79 16.54 -7.37
N GLU A 151 -0.22 15.73 -7.03
CA GLU A 151 -1.29 16.17 -6.13
C GLU A 151 -0.82 16.25 -4.69
N LEU A 152 -0.01 15.28 -4.24
CA LEU A 152 0.60 15.32 -2.91
C LEU A 152 1.54 16.51 -2.71
N ALA A 153 2.37 16.83 -3.71
CA ALA A 153 3.27 17.98 -3.64
C ALA A 153 2.52 19.33 -3.51
N ARG A 154 1.28 19.43 -4.02
CA ARG A 154 0.45 20.64 -3.96
C ARG A 154 -0.29 20.83 -2.64
N VAL A 155 -0.56 19.75 -1.91
CA VAL A 155 -1.21 19.83 -0.59
C VAL A 155 -0.22 20.31 0.49
N THR A 156 1.07 20.15 0.24
CA THR A 156 2.17 20.53 1.15
C THR A 156 2.78 21.90 0.86
N SER A 157 2.27 22.65 -0.12
CA SER A 157 2.71 24.01 -0.50
C SER A 157 1.69 25.06 -0.12
#